data_AF-A0A945YKE9-F1
#
_entry.id   AF-A0A945YKE9-F1
#
_cell.length_a   1.000
_cell.length_b   1.000
_cell.length_c   1.000
_cell.angle_alpha   90.00
_cell.angle_beta   90.00
_cell.angle_gamma   90.00
#
_symmetry.space_group_name_H-M   'P 1'
#
loop_
_entity.id
_entity.type
_entity.pdbx_description
1 polymer ?
#
loop_
_entity_poly.entity_id
_entity_poly.type
_entity_poly.pdbx_seq_one_letter_code
_entity_poly.pdbx_strand_id
1 'polypeptide(L)'
;MKLQDLECKPGFFDVVWATHALYAIPQNELEEALRCMMNAIGNIEDLRAIGSGFIAHAKSNSHYLEFFKQFVQGFKQGVGQPFTSSEQIISVLTQMELPLQVKEISYTNGAPEAMEKEVEQYLQRCVFDESVSLRQMLDNPITGPYLESCRNNGMWQFSQNVQMIFINAPIN
;
A
#
# COMPACT_ATOMS: atom_id res chain seq x y z
N MET A 1 -4.68 -15.66 -9.04
CA MET A 1 -3.35 -15.57 -9.63
C MET A 1 -2.61 -14.49 -8.86
N LYS A 2 -1.45 -14.79 -8.27
CA LYS A 2 -0.67 -13.75 -7.60
C LYS A 2 0.13 -12.97 -8.65
N LEU A 3 0.62 -11.78 -8.31
CA LEU A 3 1.48 -11.01 -9.21
C LEU A 3 2.75 -11.78 -9.57
N GLN A 4 3.30 -12.55 -8.63
CA GLN A 4 4.47 -13.40 -8.81
C GLN A 4 4.26 -14.52 -9.82
N ASP A 5 3.00 -14.86 -10.11
CA ASP A 5 2.65 -15.95 -11.03
C ASP A 5 2.30 -15.43 -12.45
N LEU A 6 2.48 -14.13 -12.71
CA LEU A 6 2.10 -13.53 -13.99
C LEU A 6 3.06 -13.96 -15.10
N GLU A 7 2.61 -14.90 -15.93
CA GLU A 7 3.31 -15.24 -17.18
C GLU A 7 3.01 -14.19 -18.26
N CYS A 8 3.99 -13.34 -18.55
CA CYS A 8 3.88 -12.33 -19.61
C CYS A 8 5.18 -12.26 -20.44
N LYS A 9 5.04 -11.94 -21.73
CA LYS A 9 6.21 -11.67 -22.57
C LYS A 9 6.87 -10.36 -22.11
N PRO A 10 8.20 -10.24 -22.18
CA PRO A 10 8.87 -8.99 -21.92
C PRO A 10 8.29 -7.86 -22.79
N GLY A 11 7.98 -6.72 -22.19
CA GLY A 11 7.44 -5.56 -22.90
C GLY A 11 6.04 -5.73 -23.48
N PHE A 12 5.24 -6.64 -22.92
CA PHE A 12 3.89 -6.90 -23.43
C PHE A 12 2.93 -5.71 -23.26
N PHE A 13 3.19 -4.82 -22.29
CA PHE A 13 2.36 -3.67 -22.00
C PHE A 13 3.13 -2.36 -22.17
N ASP A 14 2.48 -1.38 -22.80
CA ASP A 14 2.97 0.01 -22.85
C ASP A 14 2.85 0.70 -21.48
N VAL A 15 1.88 0.27 -20.66
CA VAL A 15 1.63 0.84 -19.32
C VAL A 15 1.34 -0.29 -18.33
N VAL A 16 2.04 -0.27 -17.20
CA VAL A 16 1.75 -1.14 -16.04
C VAL A 16 1.62 -0.27 -14.81
N TRP A 17 0.63 -0.58 -13.97
CA TRP A 17 0.34 0.23 -12.79
C TRP A 17 -0.12 -0.61 -11.61
N ALA A 18 0.15 -0.11 -10.40
CA ALA A 18 -0.30 -0.70 -9.14
C ALA A 18 -0.70 0.42 -8.15
N THR A 19 -1.99 0.54 -7.86
CA THR A 19 -2.51 1.51 -6.88
C THR A 19 -3.04 0.77 -5.67
N HIS A 20 -2.41 0.94 -4.51
CA HIS A 20 -2.82 0.28 -3.26
C HIS A 20 -2.92 -1.26 -3.36
N ALA A 21 -2.17 -1.87 -4.29
CA ALA A 21 -2.32 -3.28 -4.64
C ALA A 21 -1.22 -4.18 -4.06
N LEU A 22 -0.07 -3.61 -3.66
CA LEU A 22 1.14 -4.37 -3.32
C LEU A 22 1.27 -4.69 -1.82
N TYR A 23 0.25 -4.37 -0.99
CA TYR A 23 0.33 -4.49 0.47
C TYR A 23 0.61 -5.91 0.95
N ALA A 24 -0.06 -6.89 0.34
CA ALA A 24 -0.02 -8.29 0.77
C ALA A 24 1.18 -9.08 0.20
N ILE A 25 2.08 -8.42 -0.54
CA ILE A 25 3.30 -9.07 -1.04
C ILE A 25 4.28 -9.21 0.14
N PRO A 26 4.69 -10.44 0.51
CA PRO A 26 5.69 -10.64 1.55
C PRO A 26 7.02 -10.00 1.17
N GLN A 27 7.74 -9.48 2.16
CA GLN A 27 9.01 -8.79 1.92
C GLN A 27 10.04 -9.67 1.16
N ASN A 28 10.08 -10.97 1.45
CA ASN A 28 10.97 -11.93 0.79
C ASN A 28 10.57 -12.27 -0.66
N GLU A 29 9.36 -11.89 -1.09
CA GLU A 29 8.85 -12.06 -2.45
C GLU A 29 8.75 -10.73 -3.22
N LEU A 30 9.04 -9.61 -2.56
CA LEU A 30 8.84 -8.27 -3.12
C LEU A 30 9.71 -8.01 -4.35
N GLU A 31 10.97 -8.42 -4.30
CA GLU A 31 11.89 -8.26 -5.44
C GLU A 31 11.37 -9.01 -6.66
N GLU A 32 11.00 -10.28 -6.51
CA GLU A 32 10.50 -11.11 -7.60
C GLU A 32 9.20 -10.53 -8.19
N ALA A 33 8.28 -10.09 -7.32
CA ALA A 33 7.03 -9.48 -7.77
C ALA A 33 7.27 -8.19 -8.58
N LEU A 34 8.21 -7.35 -8.13
CA LEU A 34 8.57 -6.13 -8.85
C LEU A 34 9.32 -6.44 -10.15
N ARG A 35 10.21 -7.44 -10.18
CA ARG A 35 10.85 -7.91 -11.43
C ARG A 35 9.81 -8.35 -12.45
N CYS A 36 8.80 -9.10 -12.00
CA CYS A 36 7.70 -9.52 -12.87
C CYS A 36 6.93 -8.31 -13.42
N MET A 37 6.61 -7.33 -12.58
CA MET A 37 5.96 -6.08 -13.01
C MET A 37 6.82 -5.31 -14.02
N MET A 38 8.14 -5.25 -13.81
CA MET A 38 9.06 -4.49 -14.67
C MET A 38 9.30 -5.19 -16.00
N ASN A 39 9.41 -6.52 -15.99
CA ASN A 39 9.50 -7.32 -17.21
C ASN A 39 8.27 -7.12 -18.11
N ALA A 40 7.10 -6.89 -17.52
CA ALA A 40 5.86 -6.67 -18.26
C ALA A 40 5.82 -5.32 -19.01
N ILE A 41 6.61 -4.32 -18.59
CA ILE A 41 6.65 -2.97 -19.18
C ILE A 41 7.60 -2.93 -20.39
N GLY A 42 7.22 -2.21 -21.45
CA GLY A 42 8.08 -1.98 -22.63
C GLY A 42 9.49 -1.47 -22.29
N ASN A 43 10.51 -2.16 -22.81
CA ASN A 43 11.92 -1.97 -22.45
C ASN A 43 12.57 -0.71 -23.07
N ILE A 44 13.61 -0.21 -22.40
CA ILE A 44 14.44 0.94 -22.84
C ILE A 44 15.31 0.58 -24.06
N GLU A 45 15.61 -0.70 -24.29
CA GLU A 45 16.51 -1.16 -25.35
C GLU A 45 15.91 -1.06 -26.77
N ASP A 46 14.57 -1.08 -26.90
CA ASP A 46 13.88 -0.84 -28.16
C ASP A 46 13.37 0.61 -28.22
N LEU A 47 14.22 1.50 -28.76
CA LEU A 47 14.06 2.96 -28.88
C LEU A 47 12.76 3.43 -29.56
N ARG A 48 11.87 2.53 -29.98
CA ARG A 48 10.62 2.86 -30.68
C ARG A 48 9.43 3.10 -29.72
N ALA A 49 9.43 2.51 -28.53
CA ALA A 49 8.41 2.78 -27.50
C ALA A 49 8.91 2.36 -26.11
N ILE A 50 9.26 3.34 -25.27
CA ILE A 50 9.59 3.10 -23.86
C ILE A 50 8.25 3.03 -23.09
N GLY A 51 7.95 1.86 -22.51
CA GLY A 51 6.76 1.67 -21.68
C GLY A 51 6.88 2.42 -20.36
N SER A 52 5.74 2.77 -19.76
CA SER A 52 5.67 3.54 -18.50
C SER A 52 5.13 2.70 -17.34
N GLY A 53 5.73 2.86 -16.16
CA GLY A 53 5.26 2.24 -14.92
C GLY A 53 4.73 3.26 -13.92
N PHE A 54 3.72 2.88 -13.15
CA PHE A 54 3.20 3.72 -12.07
C PHE A 54 2.84 2.92 -10.82
N ILE A 55 3.32 3.34 -9.65
CA ILE A 55 2.91 2.77 -8.38
C ILE A 55 2.43 3.90 -7.46
N ALA A 56 1.21 3.81 -6.96
CA ALA A 56 0.75 4.64 -5.85
C ALA A 56 0.59 3.75 -4.63
N HIS A 57 1.43 3.96 -3.62
CA HIS A 57 1.46 3.10 -2.45
C HIS A 57 1.71 3.88 -1.17
N ALA A 58 1.13 3.41 -0.06
CA ALA A 58 1.20 4.10 1.21
C ALA A 58 2.58 3.92 1.87
N LYS A 59 3.06 5.01 2.48
CA LYS A 59 4.23 5.03 3.36
C LYS A 59 3.93 4.30 4.65
N SER A 60 4.99 3.84 5.32
CA SER A 60 4.96 3.19 6.63
C SER A 60 4.18 3.98 7.70
N ASN A 61 4.21 5.31 7.62
CA ASN A 61 3.53 6.21 8.56
C ASN A 61 2.07 6.55 8.19
N SER A 62 1.50 5.89 7.18
CA SER A 62 0.08 6.07 6.84
C SER A 62 -0.80 5.26 7.77
N HIS A 63 -2.01 5.76 8.04
CA HIS A 63 -2.99 5.07 8.88
C HIS A 63 -3.21 3.62 8.43
N TYR A 64 -3.24 3.36 7.12
CA TYR A 64 -3.43 2.01 6.60
C TYR A 64 -2.39 1.00 7.12
N LEU A 65 -1.10 1.38 7.15
CA LEU A 65 -0.03 0.50 7.61
C LEU A 65 0.10 0.50 9.14
N GLU A 66 0.00 1.67 9.77
CA GLU A 66 0.12 1.76 11.22
C GLU A 66 -1.04 1.03 11.89
N PHE A 67 -2.29 1.21 11.42
CA PHE A 67 -3.44 0.49 11.96
C PHE A 67 -3.32 -1.02 11.76
N PHE A 68 -2.89 -1.48 10.59
CA PHE A 68 -2.67 -2.92 10.37
C PHE A 68 -1.65 -3.51 11.35
N LYS A 69 -0.55 -2.80 11.59
CA LYS A 69 0.46 -3.20 12.58
C LYS A 69 -0.15 -3.30 13.99
N GLN A 70 -0.91 -2.30 14.43
CA GLN A 70 -1.60 -2.33 15.72
C GLN A 70 -2.60 -3.51 15.80
N PHE A 71 -3.33 -3.77 14.71
CA PHE A 71 -4.30 -4.85 14.62
C PHE A 71 -3.64 -6.24 14.72
N VAL A 72 -2.56 -6.48 13.98
CA VAL A 72 -1.80 -7.74 14.05
C VAL A 72 -1.27 -7.95 15.47
N GLN A 73 -0.78 -6.90 16.12
CA GLN A 73 -0.31 -6.98 17.51
C GLN A 73 -1.46 -7.28 18.48
N GLY A 74 -2.61 -6.59 18.35
CA GLY A 74 -3.74 -6.68 19.27
C GLY A 74 -4.61 -7.93 19.11
N PHE A 75 -4.76 -8.45 17.89
CA PHE A 75 -5.70 -9.54 17.58
C PHE A 75 -5.04 -10.81 17.02
N LYS A 76 -3.81 -10.71 16.51
CA LYS A 76 -3.05 -11.87 16.01
C LYS A 76 -1.81 -12.16 16.84
N GLN A 77 -1.66 -11.52 18.01
CA GLN A 77 -0.53 -11.70 18.92
C GLN A 77 0.84 -11.43 18.25
N GLY A 78 0.87 -10.52 17.28
CA GLY A 78 2.07 -10.21 16.50
C GLY A 78 2.38 -11.23 15.40
N VAL A 79 1.53 -12.25 15.20
CA VAL A 79 1.70 -13.25 14.15
C VAL A 79 1.05 -12.77 12.86
N GLY A 80 1.86 -12.46 11.86
CA GLY A 80 1.43 -12.03 10.54
C GLY A 80 2.56 -11.36 9.78
N GLN A 81 2.50 -11.38 8.45
CA GLN A 81 3.44 -10.60 7.63
C GLN A 81 3.02 -9.12 7.65
N PRO A 82 3.95 -8.19 7.90
CA PRO A 82 3.64 -6.77 7.79
C PRO A 82 3.28 -6.43 6.35
N PHE A 83 2.43 -5.42 6.16
CA PHE A 83 2.22 -4.89 4.83
C PHE A 83 3.47 -4.26 4.27
N THR A 84 3.68 -4.46 2.97
CA THR A 84 4.73 -3.77 2.23
C THR A 84 4.43 -2.27 2.18
N SER A 85 5.43 -1.45 2.45
CA SER A 85 5.38 0.01 2.38
C SER A 85 5.99 0.54 1.08
N SER A 86 5.67 1.79 0.73
CA SER A 86 6.25 2.43 -0.46
C SER A 86 7.76 2.62 -0.34
N GLU A 87 8.28 2.83 0.87
CA GLU A 87 9.71 2.92 1.12
C GLU A 87 10.43 1.61 0.78
N GLN A 88 9.82 0.46 1.10
CA GLN A 88 10.37 -0.85 0.72
C GLN A 88 10.35 -1.05 -0.80
N ILE A 89 9.27 -0.66 -1.47
CA ILE A 89 9.18 -0.71 -2.93
C ILE A 89 10.26 0.14 -3.59
N ILE A 90 10.41 1.40 -3.16
CA ILE A 90 11.43 2.32 -3.70
C ILE A 90 12.83 1.74 -3.49
N SER A 91 13.12 1.20 -2.31
CA SER A 91 14.41 0.58 -2.03
C SER A 91 14.74 -0.53 -3.04
N VAL A 92 13.79 -1.42 -3.30
CA VAL A 92 13.97 -2.54 -4.23
C VAL A 92 14.12 -2.05 -5.67
N LEU A 93 13.26 -1.14 -6.13
CA LEU A 93 13.35 -0.58 -7.48
C LEU A 93 14.65 0.21 -7.71
N THR A 94 15.17 0.85 -6.68
CA THR A 94 16.46 1.57 -6.73
C THR A 94 17.63 0.59 -6.89
N GLN A 95 17.58 -0.55 -6.20
CA GLN A 95 18.56 -1.64 -6.36
C GLN A 95 18.51 -2.30 -7.75
N MET A 96 17.39 -2.16 -8.47
CA MET A 96 17.25 -2.58 -9.88
C MET A 96 17.78 -1.54 -10.87
N GLU A 97 18.35 -0.42 -10.40
CA GLU A 97 18.91 0.66 -11.23
C GLU A 97 17.90 1.29 -12.22
N LEU A 98 16.61 1.28 -11.86
CA LEU A 98 15.55 1.84 -12.70
C LEU A 98 15.47 3.37 -12.58
N PRO A 99 15.12 4.09 -13.66
CA PRO A 99 14.87 5.53 -13.60
C PRO A 99 13.53 5.80 -12.91
N LEU A 100 13.59 6.29 -11.67
CA LEU A 100 12.40 6.58 -10.85
C LEU A 100 12.20 8.09 -10.67
N GLN A 101 10.96 8.54 -10.78
CA GLN A 101 10.51 9.82 -10.24
C GLN A 101 9.52 9.54 -9.11
N VAL A 102 9.77 10.07 -7.91
CA VAL A 102 8.87 9.91 -6.76
C VAL A 102 8.23 11.26 -6.42
N LYS A 103 6.91 11.26 -6.29
CA LYS A 103 6.12 12.39 -5.77
C LYS A 103 5.33 11.93 -4.55
N GLU A 104 4.99 12.85 -3.66
CA GLU A 104 4.21 12.55 -2.47
C GLU A 104 2.86 13.25 -2.49
N ILE A 105 1.84 12.56 -1.97
CA ILE A 105 0.53 13.12 -1.67
C ILE A 105 0.15 12.75 -0.24
N SER A 106 -0.30 13.75 0.52
CA SER A 106 -0.82 13.58 1.87
C SER A 106 -2.27 14.01 1.91
N TYR A 107 -3.12 13.19 2.51
CA TYR A 107 -4.53 13.48 2.68
C TYR A 107 -5.08 12.81 3.93
N THR A 108 -6.20 13.31 4.43
CA THR A 108 -6.90 12.73 5.58
C THR A 108 -8.29 12.30 5.13
N ASN A 109 -8.57 11.00 5.24
CA ASN A 109 -9.93 10.51 5.11
C ASN A 109 -10.68 10.78 6.42
N GLY A 110 -11.99 10.98 6.36
CA GLY A 110 -12.76 11.13 7.58
C GLY A 110 -14.24 10.84 7.41
N ALA A 111 -14.88 10.56 8.53
CA ALA A 111 -16.31 10.33 8.63
C ALA A 111 -16.80 10.87 9.99
N PRO A 112 -18.04 11.36 10.10
CA PRO A 112 -18.64 11.68 11.39
C PRO A 112 -18.57 10.50 12.36
N GLU A 113 -18.34 10.75 13.64
CA GLU A 113 -18.26 9.68 14.66
C GLU A 113 -19.52 8.83 14.73
N ALA A 114 -20.68 9.41 14.41
CA ALA A 114 -21.97 8.72 14.36
C ALA A 114 -22.07 7.68 13.22
N MET A 115 -21.18 7.72 12.22
CA MET A 115 -21.13 6.73 11.12
C MET A 115 -20.31 5.50 11.51
N GLU A 116 -20.64 4.90 12.66
CA GLU A 116 -19.88 3.79 13.25
C GLU A 116 -19.78 2.59 12.32
N LYS A 117 -20.85 2.30 11.57
CA LYS A 117 -20.90 1.16 10.65
C LYS A 117 -19.94 1.33 9.47
N GLU A 118 -19.91 2.53 8.89
CA GLU A 118 -19.01 2.85 7.78
C GLU A 118 -17.56 2.85 8.22
N VAL A 119 -17.30 3.34 9.44
CA VAL A 119 -15.97 3.32 10.05
C VAL A 119 -15.52 1.88 10.34
N GLU A 120 -16.40 1.04 10.88
CA GLU A 120 -16.13 -0.38 11.08
C GLU A 120 -15.73 -1.05 9.75
N GLN A 121 -16.54 -0.88 8.71
CA GLN A 121 -16.28 -1.46 7.40
C GLN A 121 -14.98 -0.93 6.77
N TYR A 122 -14.68 0.36 6.96
CA TYR A 122 -13.42 0.95 6.54
C TYR A 122 -12.23 0.28 7.23
N LEU A 123 -12.26 0.17 8.56
CA LEU A 123 -11.17 -0.43 9.34
C LEU A 123 -11.01 -1.93 9.04
N GLN A 124 -12.10 -2.67 8.87
CA GLN A 124 -12.07 -4.08 8.47
C GLN A 124 -11.40 -4.27 7.11
N ARG A 125 -11.64 -3.36 6.14
CA ARG A 125 -10.94 -3.34 4.85
C ARG A 125 -9.48 -2.89 4.96
N CYS A 126 -9.12 -2.11 5.98
CA CYS A 126 -7.72 -1.81 6.26
C CYS A 126 -6.93 -3.05 6.69
N VAL A 127 -7.59 -4.03 7.29
CA VAL A 127 -6.92 -5.21 7.84
C VAL A 127 -7.27 -6.53 7.14
N PHE A 128 -8.13 -6.46 6.12
CA PHE A 128 -8.71 -7.62 5.42
C PHE A 128 -9.33 -8.65 6.38
N ASP A 129 -9.96 -8.18 7.46
CA ASP A 129 -10.59 -9.02 8.47
C ASP A 129 -11.94 -8.42 8.90
N GLU A 130 -13.03 -9.06 8.47
CA GLU A 130 -14.41 -8.64 8.77
C GLU A 130 -14.95 -9.27 10.07
N SER A 131 -14.15 -10.10 10.77
CA SER A 131 -14.60 -10.81 11.97
C SER A 131 -14.51 -9.99 13.26
N VAL A 132 -13.80 -8.86 13.22
CA VAL A 132 -13.60 -7.96 14.37
C VAL A 132 -14.43 -6.70 14.18
N SER A 133 -15.32 -6.42 15.13
CA SER A 133 -16.15 -5.21 15.16
C SER A 133 -15.37 -3.98 15.62
N LEU A 134 -15.84 -2.78 15.27
CA LEU A 134 -15.28 -1.50 15.72
C LEU A 134 -15.24 -1.45 17.26
N ARG A 135 -16.29 -1.92 17.92
CA ARG A 135 -16.33 -1.99 19.39
C ARG A 135 -15.20 -2.85 19.95
N GLN A 136 -14.96 -4.04 19.37
CA GLN A 136 -13.84 -4.88 19.80
C GLN A 136 -12.49 -4.20 19.55
N MET A 137 -12.33 -3.50 18.42
CA MET A 137 -11.09 -2.75 18.14
C MET A 137 -10.86 -1.61 19.13
N LEU A 138 -11.93 -0.94 19.57
CA LEU A 138 -11.87 0.12 20.58
C LEU A 138 -11.59 -0.41 21.99
N ASP A 139 -12.23 -1.52 22.37
CA ASP A 139 -12.09 -2.15 23.69
C ASP A 139 -10.73 -2.85 23.85
N ASN A 140 -10.01 -3.11 22.76
CA ASN A 140 -8.70 -3.76 22.79
C ASN A 140 -7.60 -2.79 23.28
N PRO A 141 -6.73 -3.19 24.22
CA PRO A 141 -5.75 -2.31 24.85
C PRO A 141 -4.64 -1.81 23.91
N ILE A 142 -4.47 -2.42 22.73
CA ILE A 142 -3.46 -2.03 21.73
C ILE A 142 -4.08 -1.14 20.66
N THR A 143 -5.16 -1.59 20.00
CA THR A 143 -5.80 -0.82 18.93
C THR A 143 -6.64 0.34 19.44
N GLY A 144 -7.22 0.24 20.64
CA GLY A 144 -8.08 1.25 21.24
C GLY A 144 -7.41 2.62 21.38
N PRO A 145 -6.27 2.74 22.09
CA PRO A 145 -5.56 4.02 22.21
C PRO A 145 -5.18 4.65 20.87
N TYR A 146 -4.82 3.83 19.89
CA TYR A 146 -4.53 4.30 18.53
C TYR A 146 -5.79 4.84 17.83
N LEU A 147 -6.91 4.13 17.89
CA LEU A 147 -8.17 4.55 17.28
C LEU A 147 -8.75 5.81 17.96
N GLU A 148 -8.61 5.95 19.28
CA GLU A 148 -9.01 7.18 19.97
C GLU A 148 -8.19 8.39 19.48
N SER A 149 -6.90 8.20 19.16
CA SER A 149 -6.09 9.27 18.55
C SER A 149 -6.55 9.66 17.14
N CYS A 150 -7.34 8.81 16.48
CA CYS A 150 -7.95 9.09 15.18
C CYS A 150 -9.28 9.85 15.30
N ARG A 151 -9.77 10.14 16.51
CA ARG A 151 -10.98 10.95 16.71
C ARG A 151 -10.63 12.39 17.05
N ASN A 152 -11.26 13.32 16.36
CA ASN A 152 -11.03 14.74 16.56
C ASN A 152 -12.25 15.55 16.12
N ASN A 153 -12.76 16.42 17.01
CA ASN A 153 -13.90 17.31 16.75
C ASN A 153 -15.16 16.60 16.21
N GLY A 154 -15.51 15.43 16.77
CA GLY A 154 -16.70 14.67 16.37
C GLY A 154 -16.53 13.92 15.03
N MET A 155 -15.30 13.81 14.54
CA MET A 155 -14.94 13.16 13.29
C MET A 155 -13.86 12.11 13.53
N TRP A 156 -13.99 10.98 12.84
CA TRP A 156 -12.86 10.12 12.54
C TRP A 156 -11.96 10.76 11.49
N GLN A 157 -10.66 10.68 11.68
CA GLN A 157 -9.62 11.26 10.84
C GLN A 157 -8.48 10.24 10.65
N PHE A 158 -8.30 9.79 9.42
CA PHE A 158 -7.33 8.76 9.05
C PHE A 158 -6.33 9.33 8.06
N SER A 159 -5.18 9.77 8.56
CA SER A 159 -4.12 10.39 7.76
C SER A 159 -3.40 9.37 6.88
N GLN A 160 -3.23 9.68 5.61
CA GLN A 160 -2.54 8.88 4.60
C GLN A 160 -1.38 9.68 4.01
N ASN A 161 -0.24 9.03 3.82
CA ASN A 161 0.90 9.57 3.10
C ASN A 161 1.29 8.58 2.00
N VAL A 162 1.05 8.94 0.75
CA VAL A 162 1.22 8.04 -0.39
C VAL A 162 2.37 8.54 -1.25
N GLN A 163 3.25 7.63 -1.65
CA GLN A 163 4.26 7.88 -2.66
C GLN A 163 3.76 7.41 -4.03
N MET A 164 3.81 8.32 -4.98
CA MET A 164 3.58 8.10 -6.40
C MET A 164 4.93 7.91 -7.07
N ILE A 165 5.22 6.67 -7.46
CA ILE A 165 6.47 6.22 -8.05
C ILE A 165 6.21 6.05 -9.55
N PHE A 166 6.84 6.90 -10.35
CA PHE A 166 6.79 6.82 -11.79
C PHE A 166 8.08 6.17 -12.30
N ILE A 167 7.94 5.19 -13.18
CA ILE A 167 9.03 4.44 -13.79
C ILE A 167 9.04 4.77 -15.28
N ASN A 168 10.22 5.07 -15.83
CA ASN A 168 10.38 5.50 -17.23
C ASN A 168 9.55 6.74 -17.62
N ALA A 169 9.23 7.61 -16.66
CA ALA A 169 8.52 8.85 -16.98
C ALA A 169 9.37 9.76 -17.88
N PRO A 170 8.76 10.45 -18.87
CA PRO A 170 9.46 11.48 -19.63
C PRO A 170 10.03 12.55 -18.68
N ILE A 171 11.27 12.97 -18.91
CA ILE A 171 11.86 14.11 -18.21
C ILE A 171 11.18 15.35 -18.78
N ASN A 172 10.38 16.04 -17.94
CA ASN A 172 9.80 17.35 -18.26
C ASN A 172 10.81 18.47 -18.02
#